data_AF-A0AAU2V003-F1
#
_entry.id   AF-A0AAU2V003-F1
#
_cell.length_a   1.000
_cell.length_b   1.000
_cell.length_c   1.000
_cell.angle_alpha   90.00
_cell.angle_beta   90.00
_cell.angle_gamma   90.00
#
_symmetry.space_group_name_H-M   'P 1'
#
loop_
_entity.id
_entity.type
_entity.pdbx_description
1 polymer ?
#
loop_
_entity_poly.entity_id
_entity_poly.type
_entity_poly.pdbx_seq_one_letter_code
_entity_poly.pdbx_strand_id
1 'polypeptide(L)'
;MDTTRCTRPDDRPRRPTVAAFFDVEGTLLAAADLAGAAGPLGRLWHPPVLAALHGHAALGHLVVLVSPASAAELEPIVRHLAPDAVLCSRPRAPMIGQGKGYAARALLRERGILAARCYAYADEAADLPLLAEVGHPVVVGDDPVLLRHARRGTWDRLPAAQPHRR
;
A
#
# COMPACT_ATOMS: atom_id res chain seq x y z
N MET A 1 -33.84 41.29 -10.30
CA MET A 1 -33.84 39.91 -9.78
C MET A 1 -32.40 39.47 -9.79
N ASP A 2 -31.76 39.54 -8.63
CA ASP A 2 -30.32 39.43 -8.46
C ASP A 2 -29.96 37.94 -8.23
N THR A 3 -29.36 37.31 -9.24
CA THR A 3 -28.85 35.93 -9.14
C THR A 3 -27.46 35.94 -8.52
N THR A 4 -27.40 36.16 -7.21
CA THR A 4 -26.19 35.92 -6.43
C THR A 4 -25.93 34.42 -6.36
N ARG A 5 -25.00 33.95 -7.21
CA ARG A 5 -24.44 32.60 -7.15
C ARG A 5 -23.64 32.48 -5.86
N CYS A 6 -24.27 31.94 -4.82
CA CYS A 6 -23.61 31.59 -3.57
C CYS A 6 -22.65 30.43 -3.85
N THR A 7 -21.40 30.73 -4.19
CA THR A 7 -20.31 29.75 -4.15
C THR A 7 -20.13 29.35 -2.69
N ARG A 8 -20.48 28.09 -2.37
CA ARG A 8 -20.29 27.53 -1.02
C ARG A 8 -18.82 27.65 -0.61
N PRO A 9 -18.53 27.90 0.68
CA PRO A 9 -17.16 27.90 1.15
C PRO A 9 -16.61 26.46 1.13
N ASP A 10 -15.49 26.30 0.44
CA ASP A 10 -14.57 25.16 0.45
C ASP A 10 -14.95 23.91 -0.38
N ASP A 11 -14.99 24.08 -1.71
CA ASP A 11 -14.98 22.98 -2.70
C ASP A 11 -13.55 22.44 -2.98
N ARG A 12 -12.55 22.78 -2.14
CA ARG A 12 -11.22 22.17 -2.30
C ARG A 12 -11.29 20.72 -1.84
N PRO A 13 -10.77 19.76 -2.63
CA PRO A 13 -10.69 18.38 -2.18
C PRO A 13 -9.94 18.34 -0.84
N ARG A 14 -10.59 17.77 0.18
CA ARG A 14 -9.97 17.61 1.50
C ARG A 14 -8.69 16.80 1.32
N ARG A 15 -7.57 17.35 1.82
CA ARG A 15 -6.30 16.63 1.82
C ARG A 15 -6.43 15.38 2.69
N PRO A 16 -5.99 14.20 2.22
CA PRO A 16 -6.05 12.98 3.01
C PRO A 16 -5.22 13.15 4.29
N THR A 17 -5.78 12.70 5.42
CA THR A 17 -5.12 12.77 6.74
C THR A 17 -4.56 11.43 7.21
N VAL A 18 -4.71 10.40 6.38
CA VAL A 18 -4.27 9.02 6.60
C VAL A 18 -3.73 8.49 5.27
N ALA A 19 -2.68 7.68 5.33
CA ALA A 19 -2.16 6.91 4.20
C ALA A 19 -2.20 5.41 4.50
N ALA A 20 -2.36 4.61 3.45
CA ALA A 20 -2.26 3.16 3.48
C ALA A 20 -1.26 2.71 2.42
N PHE A 21 -0.17 2.09 2.86
CA PHE A 21 0.91 1.58 2.03
C PHE A 21 0.70 0.10 1.78
N PHE A 22 0.78 -0.32 0.52
CA PHE A 22 0.63 -1.71 0.12
C PHE A 22 1.90 -2.15 -0.60
N ASP A 23 2.60 -3.09 0.00
CA ASP A 23 3.55 -3.89 -0.76
C ASP A 23 2.82 -4.66 -1.87
N VAL A 24 3.46 -4.81 -3.03
CA VAL A 24 2.80 -5.33 -4.24
C VAL A 24 3.00 -6.83 -4.37
N GLU A 25 4.24 -7.28 -4.47
CA GLU A 25 4.64 -8.66 -4.68
C GLU A 25 4.42 -9.48 -3.40
N GLY A 26 3.83 -10.68 -3.48
CA GLY A 26 3.52 -11.52 -2.31
C GLY A 26 2.37 -11.01 -1.43
N THR A 27 2.13 -9.69 -1.42
CA THR A 27 1.15 -9.01 -0.59
C THR A 27 -0.14 -8.66 -1.34
N LEU A 28 -0.15 -7.63 -2.19
CA LEU A 28 -1.34 -7.23 -2.96
C LEU A 28 -1.61 -8.21 -4.10
N LEU A 29 -0.54 -8.71 -4.72
CA LEU A 29 -0.55 -9.82 -5.64
C LEU A 29 -0.07 -11.08 -4.93
N ALA A 30 -0.84 -12.14 -5.04
CA ALA A 30 -0.50 -13.52 -4.66
C ALA A 30 0.56 -14.14 -5.60
N ALA A 31 1.59 -13.38 -5.96
CA ALA A 31 2.70 -13.77 -6.81
C ALA A 31 3.98 -13.10 -6.31
N ALA A 32 5.08 -13.85 -6.24
CA ALA A 32 6.36 -13.38 -5.72
C ALA A 32 7.06 -12.36 -6.64
N ASP A 33 6.66 -12.26 -7.91
CA ASP A 33 7.16 -11.28 -8.86
C ASP A 33 6.11 -10.89 -9.92
N LEU A 34 6.41 -9.81 -10.64
CA LEU A 34 5.61 -9.34 -11.77
C LEU A 34 5.93 -10.08 -13.07
N ALA A 35 7.04 -10.83 -13.14
CA ALA A 35 7.42 -11.60 -14.32
C ALA A 35 6.42 -12.75 -14.59
N GLY A 36 5.82 -13.31 -13.54
CA GLY A 36 4.71 -14.26 -13.62
C GLY A 36 3.35 -13.64 -13.97
N ALA A 37 3.22 -12.30 -14.02
CA ALA A 37 1.95 -11.60 -14.23
C ALA A 37 1.50 -11.51 -15.70
N ALA A 38 2.11 -12.29 -16.60
CA ALA A 38 1.76 -12.35 -18.03
C ALA A 38 0.35 -12.94 -18.34
N GLY A 39 -0.42 -13.30 -17.31
CA GLY A 39 -1.84 -13.66 -17.43
C GLY A 39 -2.78 -12.50 -17.07
N PRO A 40 -4.11 -12.68 -17.19
CA PRO A 40 -5.05 -11.67 -16.70
C PRO A 40 -4.83 -11.46 -15.19
N LEU A 41 -4.45 -10.23 -14.80
CA LEU A 41 -4.19 -9.79 -13.41
C LEU A 41 -5.27 -10.26 -12.42
N GLY A 42 -6.50 -10.47 -12.90
CA GLY A 42 -7.65 -10.91 -12.11
C GLY A 42 -7.42 -12.16 -11.25
N ARG A 43 -6.52 -13.09 -11.62
CA ARG A 43 -6.24 -14.30 -10.81
C ARG A 43 -5.13 -14.11 -9.78
N LEU A 44 -4.41 -13.00 -9.84
CA LEU A 44 -3.24 -12.75 -9.00
C LEU A 44 -3.57 -11.86 -7.81
N TRP A 45 -4.73 -11.20 -7.76
CA TRP A 45 -5.09 -10.38 -6.60
C TRP A 45 -5.22 -11.21 -5.33
N HIS A 46 -4.61 -10.73 -4.25
CA HIS A 46 -4.86 -11.24 -2.90
C HIS A 46 -6.16 -10.63 -2.36
N PRO A 47 -7.29 -11.36 -2.29
CA PRO A 47 -8.60 -10.72 -2.11
C PRO A 47 -8.76 -9.97 -0.77
N PRO A 48 -8.29 -10.49 0.38
CA PRO A 48 -8.25 -9.71 1.63
C PRO A 48 -7.50 -8.38 1.54
N VAL A 49 -6.33 -8.36 0.89
CA VAL A 49 -5.51 -7.14 0.75
C VAL A 49 -6.16 -6.16 -0.22
N LEU A 50 -6.70 -6.66 -1.34
CA LEU A 50 -7.45 -5.83 -2.29
C LEU A 50 -8.71 -5.22 -1.65
N ALA A 51 -9.41 -5.96 -0.80
CA ALA A 51 -10.55 -5.44 -0.04
C ALA A 51 -10.13 -4.34 0.95
N ALA A 52 -8.99 -4.50 1.63
CA ALA A 52 -8.43 -3.47 2.51
C ALA A 52 -8.06 -2.20 1.73
N LEU A 53 -7.46 -2.35 0.54
CA LEU A 53 -7.15 -1.24 -0.36
C LEU A 53 -8.40 -0.46 -0.76
N HIS A 54 -9.44 -1.14 -1.24
CA HIS A 54 -10.71 -0.49 -1.58
C HIS A 54 -11.38 0.15 -0.36
N GLY A 55 -11.29 -0.47 0.82
CA GLY A 55 -11.79 0.11 2.07
C GLY A 55 -11.10 1.43 2.40
N HIS A 56 -9.78 1.49 2.29
CA HIS A 56 -9.01 2.72 2.49
C HIS A 56 -9.35 3.80 1.45
N ALA A 57 -9.51 3.42 0.18
CA ALA A 57 -9.95 4.34 -0.87
C ALA A 57 -11.34 4.93 -0.56
N ALA A 58 -12.30 4.09 -0.14
CA ALA A 58 -13.65 4.52 0.22
C ALA A 58 -13.69 5.46 1.45
N LEU A 59 -12.70 5.36 2.34
CA LEU A 59 -12.52 6.26 3.49
C LEU A 59 -11.78 7.57 3.12
N GLY A 60 -11.35 7.73 1.87
CA GLY A 60 -10.58 8.89 1.42
C GLY A 60 -9.16 8.93 1.98
N HIS A 61 -8.59 7.77 2.32
CA HIS A 61 -7.17 7.67 2.66
C HIS A 61 -6.31 7.73 1.40
N LEU A 62 -5.07 8.20 1.53
CA LEU A 62 -4.08 8.15 0.47
C LEU A 62 -3.64 6.69 0.25
N VAL A 63 -4.01 6.09 -0.88
CA VAL A 63 -3.61 4.73 -1.24
C VAL A 63 -2.28 4.77 -1.99
N VAL A 64 -1.28 4.07 -1.45
CA VAL A 64 0.09 4.08 -1.95
C VAL A 64 0.55 2.67 -2.24
N LEU A 65 0.99 2.40 -3.47
CA LEU A 65 1.68 1.15 -3.81
C LEU A 65 3.18 1.31 -3.56
N VAL A 66 3.80 0.27 -3.00
CA VAL A 66 5.24 0.22 -2.71
C VAL A 66 5.79 -1.05 -3.34
N SER A 67 6.83 -0.95 -4.17
CA SER A 67 7.35 -2.13 -4.87
C SER A 67 8.81 -1.95 -5.32
N PRO A 68 9.62 -3.02 -5.30
CA PRO A 68 10.96 -3.03 -5.88
C PRO A 68 10.95 -2.98 -7.42
N ALA A 69 9.82 -3.18 -8.09
CA ALA A 69 9.70 -3.12 -9.54
C ALA A 69 9.86 -1.69 -10.07
N SER A 70 10.09 -1.56 -11.38
CA SER A 70 10.11 -0.28 -12.08
C SER A 70 8.69 0.23 -12.35
N ALA A 71 8.57 1.53 -12.61
CA ALA A 71 7.29 2.14 -12.98
C ALA A 71 6.66 1.49 -14.23
N ALA A 72 7.48 1.04 -15.19
CA ALA A 72 7.00 0.39 -16.41
C ALA A 72 6.35 -0.98 -16.12
N GLU A 73 6.93 -1.74 -15.18
CA GLU A 73 6.38 -3.04 -14.77
C GLU A 73 5.10 -2.88 -13.95
N LEU A 74 4.99 -1.81 -13.16
CA LEU A 74 3.80 -1.52 -12.35
C LEU A 74 2.63 -0.93 -13.15
N GLU A 75 2.86 -0.42 -14.36
CA GLU A 75 1.87 0.28 -15.17
C GLU A 75 0.52 -0.46 -15.30
N PRO A 76 0.45 -1.78 -15.54
CA PRO A 76 -0.82 -2.50 -15.62
C PRO A 76 -1.62 -2.47 -14.31
N ILE A 77 -0.93 -2.55 -13.16
CA ILE A 77 -1.52 -2.51 -11.82
C ILE A 77 -2.03 -1.11 -11.52
N VAL A 78 -1.22 -0.09 -11.84
CA VAL A 78 -1.56 1.33 -11.68
C VAL A 78 -2.78 1.68 -12.53
N ARG A 79 -2.85 1.23 -13.78
CA ARG A 79 -4.02 1.42 -14.64
C ARG A 79 -5.28 0.75 -14.09
N HIS A 80 -5.13 -0.40 -13.46
CA HIS A 80 -6.27 -1.17 -12.92
C HIS A 80 -6.84 -0.55 -11.64
N LEU A 81 -5.96 -0.16 -10.71
CA LEU A 81 -6.35 0.29 -9.37
C LEU A 81 -6.44 1.81 -9.23
N ALA A 82 -5.74 2.56 -10.08
CA ALA A 82 -5.58 4.01 -9.99
C ALA A 82 -5.21 4.49 -8.55
N PRO A 83 -4.10 4.00 -7.97
CA PRO A 83 -3.67 4.45 -6.64
C PRO A 83 -3.28 5.94 -6.67
N ASP A 84 -3.34 6.60 -5.51
CA ASP A 84 -2.97 8.02 -5.40
C ASP A 84 -1.46 8.26 -5.57
N ALA A 85 -0.64 7.27 -5.22
CA ALA A 85 0.80 7.33 -5.37
C ALA A 85 1.44 5.94 -5.56
N VAL A 86 2.64 5.94 -6.14
CA VAL A 86 3.47 4.74 -6.33
C VAL A 86 4.89 5.06 -5.90
N LEU A 87 5.44 4.23 -5.03
CA LEU A 87 6.83 4.23 -4.58
C LEU A 87 7.51 3.02 -5.21
N CYS A 88 8.26 3.24 -6.28
CA CYS A 88 8.93 2.20 -7.06
C CYS A 88 10.46 2.36 -7.06
N SER A 89 11.20 1.31 -7.41
CA SER A 89 12.66 1.38 -7.49
C SER A 89 13.16 2.35 -8.57
N ARG A 90 14.28 3.00 -8.28
CA ARG A 90 15.07 3.79 -9.24
C ARG A 90 16.56 3.45 -9.11
N PRO A 91 17.40 3.66 -10.15
CA PRO A 91 18.81 3.27 -10.14
C PRO A 91 19.66 3.75 -8.94
N ARG A 92 19.27 4.87 -8.31
CA ARG A 92 19.97 5.44 -7.14
C ARG A 92 19.14 5.42 -5.86
N ALA A 93 17.96 4.79 -5.91
CA ALA A 93 17.01 4.70 -4.80
C ALA A 93 16.26 3.36 -4.92
N PRO A 94 16.90 2.23 -4.56
CA PRO A 94 16.24 0.93 -4.57
C PRO A 94 15.10 0.89 -3.55
N MET A 95 13.96 0.34 -3.94
CA MET A 95 12.76 0.25 -3.11
C MET A 95 12.70 -1.10 -2.39
N ILE A 96 13.76 -1.40 -1.62
CA ILE A 96 13.92 -2.65 -0.89
C ILE A 96 14.33 -2.32 0.55
N GLY A 97 13.74 -3.02 1.53
CA GLY A 97 14.07 -2.87 2.94
C GLY A 97 13.99 -1.42 3.42
N GLN A 98 15.14 -0.87 3.87
CA GLN A 98 15.23 0.51 4.36
C GLN A 98 14.78 1.55 3.30
N GLY A 99 14.93 1.24 2.00
CA GLY A 99 14.44 2.09 0.92
C GLY A 99 12.93 2.31 0.98
N LYS A 100 12.16 1.25 1.29
CA LYS A 100 10.71 1.33 1.45
C LYS A 100 10.32 2.20 2.64
N GLY A 101 10.96 1.99 3.80
CA GLY A 101 10.73 2.80 5.00
C GLY A 101 11.04 4.29 4.78
N TYR A 102 12.20 4.61 4.20
CA TYR A 102 12.58 5.99 3.91
C TYR A 102 11.61 6.67 2.93
N ALA A 103 11.16 5.96 1.89
CA ALA A 103 10.22 6.49 0.92
C ALA A 103 8.84 6.77 1.55
N ALA A 104 8.33 5.84 2.36
CA ALA A 104 7.08 6.03 3.09
C ALA A 104 7.15 7.23 4.03
N ARG A 105 8.21 7.32 4.84
CA ARG A 105 8.44 8.46 5.75
C ARG A 105 8.54 9.79 5.01
N ALA A 106 9.24 9.82 3.88
CA ALA A 106 9.38 11.02 3.06
C ALA A 106 8.02 11.48 2.53
N LEU A 107 7.21 10.56 1.99
CA LEU A 107 5.85 10.85 1.51
C LEU A 107 4.96 11.40 2.63
N LEU A 108 4.96 10.77 3.81
CA LEU A 108 4.17 11.23 4.95
C LEU A 108 4.55 12.65 5.38
N ARG A 109 5.86 12.95 5.43
CA ARG A 109 6.37 14.29 5.75
C ARG A 109 5.97 15.32 4.70
N GLU A 110 6.10 14.98 3.42
CA GLU A 110 5.71 15.86 2.30
C GLU A 110 4.21 16.21 2.37
N ARG A 111 3.38 15.22 2.73
CA ARG A 111 1.92 15.38 2.79
C ARG A 111 1.39 15.89 4.13
N GLY A 112 2.23 16.00 5.15
CA GLY A 112 1.83 16.41 6.50
C GLY A 112 0.93 15.39 7.20
N ILE A 113 1.09 14.10 6.88
CA ILE A 113 0.27 13.01 7.40
C ILE A 113 0.94 12.41 8.64
N LEU A 114 0.18 12.23 9.72
CA LEU A 114 0.68 11.61 10.95
C LEU A 114 0.82 10.09 10.78
N ALA A 115 2.05 9.61 10.87
CA ALA A 115 2.37 8.20 10.68
C ALA A 115 1.61 7.26 11.63
N ALA A 116 1.36 7.72 12.87
CA ALA A 116 0.59 7.00 13.88
C ALA A 116 -0.85 6.66 13.47
N ARG A 117 -1.41 7.30 12.43
CA ARG A 117 -2.74 7.02 11.89
C ARG A 117 -2.71 6.18 10.62
N CYS A 118 -1.52 5.88 10.10
CA CYS A 118 -1.32 5.24 8.80
C CYS A 118 -1.19 3.72 8.92
N TYR A 119 -1.35 3.07 7.78
CA TYR A 119 -1.38 1.62 7.64
C TYR A 119 -0.29 1.17 6.67
N ALA A 120 0.26 -0.02 6.89
CA ALA A 120 1.19 -0.64 5.96
C ALA A 120 0.93 -2.15 5.94
N TYR A 121 0.85 -2.72 4.75
CA TYR A 121 0.59 -4.13 4.50
C TYR A 121 1.82 -4.74 3.80
N ALA A 122 2.38 -5.80 4.36
CA ALA A 122 3.49 -6.55 3.76
C ALA A 122 3.52 -8.01 4.27
N ASP A 123 4.07 -8.92 3.47
CA ASP A 123 4.10 -10.36 3.74
C ASP A 123 5.47 -10.90 4.15
N GLU A 124 6.55 -10.17 3.89
CA GLU A 124 7.92 -10.62 4.19
C GLU A 124 8.69 -9.74 5.20
N ALA A 125 9.63 -10.38 5.91
CA ALA A 125 10.47 -9.71 6.90
C ALA A 125 11.34 -8.58 6.34
N ALA A 126 11.66 -8.61 5.04
CA ALA A 126 12.42 -7.54 4.40
C ALA A 126 11.71 -6.19 4.50
N ASP A 127 10.38 -6.19 4.64
CA ASP A 127 9.54 -5.01 4.73
C ASP A 127 9.27 -4.51 6.14
N LEU A 128 9.95 -5.08 7.15
CA LEU A 128 9.95 -4.54 8.50
C LEU A 128 10.21 -3.03 8.57
N PRO A 129 11.14 -2.44 7.79
CA PRO A 129 11.34 -1.00 7.79
C PRO A 129 10.13 -0.21 7.26
N LEU A 130 9.31 -0.77 6.36
CA LEU A 130 8.06 -0.15 5.93
C LEU A 130 7.00 -0.24 7.04
N LEU A 131 6.83 -1.43 7.61
CA LEU A 131 5.84 -1.70 8.68
C LEU A 131 6.13 -0.86 9.94
N ALA A 132 7.41 -0.65 10.27
CA ALA A 132 7.83 0.12 11.44
C ALA A 132 7.60 1.64 11.32
N GLU A 133 7.34 2.15 10.11
CA GLU A 133 7.11 3.59 9.91
C GLU A 133 5.69 4.03 10.26
N VAL A 134 4.75 3.11 10.44
CA VAL A 134 3.31 3.43 10.60
C VAL A 134 2.75 2.99 11.96
N GLY A 135 1.60 3.55 12.34
CA GLY A 135 0.90 3.20 13.59
C GLY A 135 0.08 1.91 13.51
N HIS A 136 -0.36 1.51 12.31
CA HIS A 136 -1.19 0.33 12.07
C HIS A 136 -0.55 -0.63 11.05
N PRO A 137 0.58 -1.28 11.42
CA PRO A 137 1.19 -2.31 10.58
C PRO A 137 0.31 -3.57 10.52
N VAL A 138 0.21 -4.14 9.33
CA VAL A 138 -0.58 -5.33 9.05
C VAL A 138 0.31 -6.38 8.38
N VAL A 139 0.46 -7.52 9.03
CA VAL A 139 1.19 -8.68 8.51
C VAL A 139 0.28 -9.48 7.60
N VAL A 140 0.72 -9.75 6.38
CA VAL A 140 0.02 -10.63 5.46
C VAL A 140 0.71 -11.99 5.45
N GLY A 141 -0.05 -13.07 5.67
CA GLY A 141 0.51 -14.42 5.68
C GLY A 141 1.26 -14.81 6.94
N ASP A 142 2.30 -15.63 6.75
CA ASP A 142 2.87 -16.48 7.81
C ASP A 142 4.39 -16.37 7.95
N ASP A 143 5.02 -15.29 7.47
CA ASP A 143 6.46 -15.07 7.69
C ASP A 143 6.79 -15.12 9.18
N PRO A 144 7.70 -16.02 9.63
CA PRO A 144 7.90 -16.29 11.04
C PRO A 144 8.49 -15.10 11.80
N VAL A 145 9.20 -14.19 11.14
CA VAL A 145 9.72 -12.97 11.75
C VAL A 145 8.57 -11.99 11.96
N LEU A 146 7.77 -11.72 10.94
CA LEU A 146 6.59 -10.85 11.05
C LEU A 146 5.59 -11.40 12.08
N LEU A 147 5.39 -12.72 12.13
CA LEU A 147 4.54 -13.36 13.13
C LEU A 147 5.06 -13.15 14.56
N ARG A 148 6.38 -13.11 14.77
CA ARG A 148 6.95 -12.77 16.09
C ARG A 148 6.67 -11.32 16.46
N HIS A 149 6.70 -10.39 15.50
CA HIS A 149 6.31 -9.00 15.73
C HIS A 149 4.82 -8.90 16.07
N ALA A 150 3.94 -9.54 15.31
CA ALA A 150 2.51 -9.56 15.57
C ALA A 150 2.14 -10.20 16.92
N ARG A 151 2.86 -11.24 17.36
CA ARG A 151 2.64 -11.86 18.69
C ARG A 151 3.10 -10.99 19.86
N ARG A 152 4.08 -10.12 19.64
CA ARG A 152 4.69 -9.27 20.68
C ARG A 152 4.03 -7.90 20.82
N GLY A 153 3.18 -7.52 19.87
CA GLY A 153 2.61 -6.18 19.78
C GLY A 153 1.17 -6.19 19.28
N THR A 154 0.76 -5.06 18.72
CA THR A 154 -0.60 -4.78 18.26
C THR A 154 -0.73 -4.85 16.73
N TRP A 155 0.15 -5.59 16.05
CA TRP A 155 0.13 -5.65 14.59
C TRP A 155 -1.00 -6.56 14.14
N ASP A 156 -1.85 -6.05 13.24
CA ASP A 156 -2.95 -6.82 12.69
C ASP A 156 -2.43 -7.87 11.71
N ARG A 157 -3.29 -8.84 11.38
CA ARG A 157 -2.94 -9.96 10.50
C ARG A 157 -4.02 -10.20 9.46
N LEU A 158 -3.58 -10.44 8.23
CA LEU A 158 -4.37 -11.02 7.15
C LEU A 158 -3.84 -12.41 6.80
N PRO A 159 -4.72 -13.33 6.35
CA PRO A 159 -4.29 -14.68 5.96
C PRO A 159 -3.35 -14.62 4.75
N ALA A 160 -2.53 -15.65 4.56
CA ALA A 160 -1.71 -15.78 3.37
C ALA A 160 -2.58 -15.97 2.12
N ALA A 161 -2.04 -15.65 0.96
CA ALA A 161 -2.70 -15.95 -0.30
C ALA A 161 -3.00 -17.44 -0.39
N GLN A 162 -4.25 -17.80 -0.69
CA GLN A 162 -4.60 -19.20 -0.90
C GLN A 162 -3.89 -19.71 -2.17
N PRO A 163 -3.22 -20.87 -2.13
CA PRO A 163 -2.72 -21.48 -3.34
C PRO A 163 -3.91 -21.72 -4.27
N HIS A 164 -3.84 -21.21 -5.49
CA HIS A 164 -4.86 -21.42 -6.49
C HIS A 164 -4.99 -22.93 -6.72
N ARG A 165 -6.08 -23.53 -6.22
CA ARG A 165 -6.42 -24.91 -6.58
C ARG A 165 -6.68 -24.93 -8.08
N ARG A 166 -5.87 -25.71 -8.80
CA ARG A 166 -6.03 -26.01 -10.22
C ARG A 166 -7.37 -26.67 -10.49
#